data_AF-A0A2T4JH85-F1
#
_entry.id   AF-A0A2T4JH85-F1
#
_cell.length_a   1.000
_cell.length_b   1.000
_cell.length_c   1.000
_cell.angle_alpha   90.00
_cell.angle_beta   90.00
_cell.angle_gamma   90.00
#
_symmetry.space_group_name_H-M   'P 1'
#
loop_
_entity.id
_entity.type
_entity.pdbx_description
1 polymer ?
#
loop_
_entity_poly.entity_id
_entity_poly.type
_entity_poly.pdbx_seq_one_letter_code
_entity_poly.pdbx_strand_id
1 'polypeptide(L)'
;MSILQIILIGTAIIAFALWQSVRGGKRFVRAHVFLEELNKGASAEAANEAAARVFARGADKIADANAAIRAQAYAKANTKGKQAPVIEQARGKGFTL
;
A
#
# COMPACT_ATOMS: atom_id res chain seq x y z
N MET A 1 -31.06 -1.48 -23.27
CA MET A 1 -30.49 -1.59 -21.92
C MET A 1 -31.51 -1.12 -20.91
N SER A 2 -31.82 -1.91 -19.88
CA SER A 2 -32.76 -1.52 -18.83
C SER A 2 -32.09 -0.66 -17.75
N ILE A 3 -32.87 0.13 -17.01
CA ILE A 3 -32.39 0.95 -15.89
C ILE A 3 -31.65 0.09 -14.84
N LEU A 4 -32.11 -1.14 -14.61
CA LEU A 4 -31.47 -2.14 -13.75
C LEU A 4 -30.05 -2.50 -14.22
N GLN A 5 -29.82 -2.63 -15.53
CA GLN A 5 -28.50 -2.92 -16.08
C GLN A 5 -27.54 -1.74 -15.90
N ILE A 6 -28.02 -0.50 -16.03
CA ILE A 6 -27.22 0.71 -15.82
C ILE A 6 -26.74 0.81 -14.36
N ILE A 7 -27.63 0.51 -13.40
CA ILE A 7 -27.31 0.55 -11.96
C ILE A 7 -26.29 -0.54 -11.59
N LEU A 8 -26.45 -1.76 -12.11
CA LEU A 8 -25.52 -2.87 -11.87
C LEU A 8 -24.12 -2.59 -12.44
N ILE A 9 -24.04 -2.04 -13.65
CA ILE A 9 -22.75 -1.67 -14.26
C ILE A 9 -22.10 -0.53 -13.47
N GLY A 10 -22.86 0.51 -13.11
CA GLY A 10 -22.35 1.63 -12.33
C GLY A 10 -21.81 1.21 -10.96
N THR A 11 -22.54 0.35 -10.24
CA THR A 11 -22.08 -0.18 -8.94
C THR A 11 -20.84 -1.06 -9.06
N ALA A 12 -20.75 -1.91 -10.10
CA ALA A 12 -19.57 -2.74 -10.34
C ALA A 12 -18.32 -1.90 -10.64
N ILE A 13 -18.45 -0.82 -11.44
CA ILE A 13 -17.34 0.10 -11.75
C ILE A 13 -16.85 0.81 -10.47
N ILE A 14 -17.77 1.30 -9.64
CA ILE A 14 -17.42 1.95 -8.37
C ILE A 14 -16.72 0.96 -7.43
N ALA A 15 -17.25 -0.26 -7.29
CA ALA A 15 -16.64 -1.30 -6.46
C ALA A 15 -15.23 -1.66 -6.94
N PHE A 16 -15.03 -1.77 -8.26
CA PHE A 16 -13.72 -2.03 -8.85
C PHE A 16 -12.73 -0.89 -8.60
N ALA A 17 -13.16 0.38 -8.78
CA ALA A 17 -12.33 1.54 -8.52
C ALA A 17 -11.90 1.64 -7.05
N LEU A 18 -12.84 1.40 -6.12
CA LEU A 18 -12.56 1.35 -4.69
C LEU A 18 -11.57 0.22 -4.35
N TRP A 19 -11.76 -0.97 -4.94
CA TRP A 19 -10.87 -2.10 -4.74
C TRP A 19 -9.44 -1.83 -5.23
N GLN A 20 -9.28 -1.20 -6.40
CA GLN A 20 -7.98 -0.78 -6.93
C GLN A 20 -7.30 0.24 -6.01
N SER A 21 -8.06 1.23 -5.51
CA SER A 21 -7.55 2.25 -4.59
C SER A 21 -7.06 1.65 -3.27
N VAL A 22 -7.83 0.73 -2.69
CA VAL A 22 -7.45 0.01 -1.46
C VAL A 22 -6.21 -0.85 -1.70
N ARG A 23 -6.12 -1.55 -2.84
CA ARG A 23 -4.98 -2.41 -3.17
C ARG A 23 -3.71 -1.60 -3.41
N GLY A 24 -3.82 -0.46 -4.09
CA GLY A 24 -2.73 0.52 -4.25
C GLY A 24 -2.26 1.06 -2.91
N GLY A 25 -3.19 1.44 -2.03
CA GLY A 25 -2.90 1.93 -0.69
C GLY A 25 -2.15 0.91 0.16
N LYS A 26 -2.58 -0.35 0.18
CA LYS A 26 -1.87 -1.41 0.92
C LYS A 26 -0.45 -1.61 0.41
N ARG A 27 -0.27 -1.65 -0.92
CA ARG A 27 1.05 -1.82 -1.54
C ARG A 27 1.98 -0.67 -1.21
N PHE A 28 1.47 0.55 -1.24
CA PHE A 28 2.20 1.74 -0.85
C PHE A 28 2.71 1.68 0.60
N VAL A 29 1.85 1.32 1.55
CA VAL A 29 2.26 1.20 2.96
C VAL A 29 3.31 0.09 3.14
N ARG A 30 3.13 -1.05 2.47
CA ARG A 30 4.12 -2.16 2.48
C ARG A 30 5.46 -1.75 1.90
N ALA A 31 5.47 -1.01 0.79
CA ALA A 31 6.67 -0.46 0.19
C ALA A 31 7.40 0.51 1.13
N HIS A 32 6.65 1.34 1.86
CA HIS A 32 7.23 2.21 2.86
C HIS A 32 7.83 1.43 4.04
N VAL A 33 7.12 0.43 4.57
CA VAL A 33 7.64 -0.41 5.67
C VAL A 33 8.91 -1.16 5.25
N PHE A 34 8.95 -1.67 4.01
CA PHE A 34 10.18 -2.24 3.44
C PHE A 34 11.36 -1.25 3.46
N LEU A 35 11.12 0.00 3.04
CA LEU A 35 12.14 1.05 3.08
C LEU A 35 12.55 1.42 4.52
N GLU A 36 11.61 1.46 5.47
CA GLU A 36 11.92 1.66 6.89
C GLU A 36 12.85 0.57 7.43
N GLU A 37 12.57 -0.70 7.14
CA GLU A 37 13.38 -1.83 7.61
C GLU A 37 14.77 -1.85 6.96
N LEU A 38 14.87 -1.57 5.66
CA LEU A 38 16.18 -1.40 5.00
C LEU A 38 17.00 -0.28 5.65
N ASN A 39 16.37 0.86 6.00
CA ASN A 39 17.05 1.97 6.64
C ASN A 39 17.50 1.64 8.08
N LYS A 40 16.86 0.66 8.74
CA LYS A 40 17.30 0.11 10.04
C LYS A 40 18.45 -0.90 9.90
N GLY A 41 18.87 -1.21 8.67
CA GLY A 41 19.95 -2.17 8.39
C GLY A 41 19.48 -3.60 8.18
N ALA A 42 18.17 -3.85 8.01
CA ALA A 42 17.68 -5.18 7.67
C ALA A 42 18.12 -5.59 6.25
N SER A 43 18.22 -6.90 6.01
CA SER A 43 18.37 -7.41 4.64
C SER A 43 17.08 -7.20 3.84
N ALA A 44 17.18 -7.23 2.51
CA ALA A 44 16.01 -7.12 1.65
C ALA A 44 14.97 -8.24 1.89
N GLU A 45 15.42 -9.45 2.23
CA GLU A 45 14.53 -10.56 2.59
C GLU A 45 13.76 -10.26 3.87
N ALA A 46 14.45 -9.90 4.96
CA ALA A 46 13.82 -9.56 6.24
C ALA A 46 12.87 -8.34 6.12
N ALA A 47 13.24 -7.36 5.30
CA ALA A 47 12.40 -6.20 5.03
C ALA A 47 11.12 -6.57 4.26
N ASN A 48 11.20 -7.50 3.29
CA ASN A 48 10.03 -8.01 2.57
C ASN A 48 9.12 -8.83 3.49
N GLU A 49 9.68 -9.64 4.40
CA GLU A 49 8.91 -10.37 5.41
C GLU A 49 8.15 -9.42 6.33
N ALA A 50 8.81 -8.36 6.81
CA ALA A 50 8.19 -7.33 7.64
C ALA A 50 7.05 -6.62 6.88
N ALA A 51 7.27 -6.25 5.62
CA ALA A 51 6.25 -5.66 4.78
C ALA A 51 5.07 -6.61 4.52
N ALA A 52 5.31 -7.92 4.38
CA ALA A 52 4.26 -8.92 4.17
C ALA A 52 3.31 -9.04 5.38
N ARG A 53 3.82 -8.83 6.60
CA ARG A 53 3.02 -8.86 7.84
C ARG A 53 2.01 -7.72 7.94
N VAL A 54 2.27 -6.58 7.30
CA VAL A 54 1.36 -5.43 7.30
C VAL A 54 0.07 -5.77 6.54
N PHE A 55 -1.08 -5.54 7.16
CA PHE A 55 -2.41 -5.95 6.66
C PHE A 55 -2.59 -7.47 6.45
N ALA A 56 -1.73 -8.30 7.05
CA ALA A 56 -1.93 -9.74 7.04
C ALA A 56 -3.15 -10.13 7.90
N ARG A 57 -3.67 -11.36 7.70
CA ARG A 57 -4.80 -11.86 8.50
C ARG A 57 -4.36 -11.96 9.96
N GLY A 58 -5.13 -11.34 10.87
CA GLY A 58 -4.81 -11.31 12.29
C GLY A 58 -3.80 -10.23 12.70
N ALA A 59 -3.37 -9.37 11.76
CA ALA A 59 -2.53 -8.22 12.09
C ALA A 59 -3.26 -7.23 13.01
N ASP A 60 -2.48 -6.55 13.86
CA ASP A 60 -2.99 -5.49 14.71
C ASP A 60 -3.39 -4.28 13.86
N LYS A 61 -4.69 -3.96 13.90
CA LYS A 61 -5.28 -2.84 13.14
C LYS A 61 -4.70 -1.49 13.54
N ILE A 62 -4.28 -1.33 14.80
CA ILE A 62 -3.66 -0.09 15.30
C ILE A 62 -2.26 0.03 14.70
N ALA A 63 -1.48 -1.04 14.70
CA ALA A 63 -0.15 -1.06 14.08
C ALA A 63 -0.22 -0.78 12.57
N ASP A 64 -1.17 -1.37 11.87
CA ASP A 64 -1.44 -1.12 10.45
C ASP A 64 -1.83 0.34 10.17
N ALA A 65 -2.71 0.92 11.00
CA ALA A 65 -3.08 2.33 10.87
C ALA A 65 -1.87 3.26 11.09
N ASN A 66 -1.05 2.98 12.10
CA ASN A 66 0.17 3.74 12.36
C ASN A 66 1.17 3.62 11.21
N ALA A 67 1.34 2.43 10.61
CA ALA A 67 2.17 2.25 9.42
C ALA A 67 1.64 3.07 8.23
N ALA A 68 0.32 3.11 8.03
CA ALA A 68 -0.29 3.93 6.99
C ALA A 68 -0.07 5.43 7.21
N ILE A 69 -0.18 5.91 8.45
CA ILE A 69 0.09 7.30 8.82
C ILE A 69 1.56 7.66 8.52
N ARG A 70 2.51 6.81 8.92
CA ARG A 70 3.94 7.05 8.66
C ARG A 70 4.25 7.03 7.16
N ALA A 71 3.69 6.09 6.41
CA ALA A 71 3.83 6.06 4.96
C ALA A 71 3.33 7.35 4.31
N GLN A 72 2.17 7.85 4.74
CA GLN A 72 1.61 9.09 4.23
C GLN A 72 2.45 10.32 4.59
N ALA A 73 2.98 10.38 5.81
CA ALA A 73 3.89 11.43 6.24
C ALA A 73 5.18 11.42 5.40
N TYR A 74 5.75 10.24 5.18
CA TYR A 74 6.92 10.05 4.32
C TYR A 74 6.65 10.52 2.89
N ALA A 75 5.54 10.11 2.28
CA ALA A 75 5.20 10.53 0.93
C ALA A 75 4.98 12.05 0.84
N LYS A 76 4.32 12.67 1.82
CA LYS A 76 4.18 14.14 1.86
C LYS A 76 5.53 14.84 1.90
N ALA A 77 6.45 14.35 2.73
CA ALA A 77 7.77 14.95 2.90
C ALA A 77 8.71 14.73 1.70
N ASN A 78 8.63 13.57 1.04
CA ASN A 78 9.64 13.14 0.06
C ASN A 78 9.14 13.12 -1.40
N THR A 79 7.84 12.96 -1.62
CA THR A 79 7.27 12.69 -2.97
C THR A 79 6.05 13.56 -3.29
N LYS A 80 5.87 14.69 -2.59
CA LYS A 80 4.69 15.58 -2.72
C LYS A 80 3.37 14.84 -2.51
N GLY A 81 3.37 13.83 -1.64
CA GLY A 81 2.21 12.99 -1.34
C GLY A 81 1.93 11.88 -2.37
N LYS A 82 2.79 11.71 -3.39
CA LYS A 82 2.59 10.69 -4.42
C LYS A 82 3.05 9.32 -3.91
N GLN A 83 2.21 8.31 -4.06
CA GLN A 83 2.51 6.93 -3.65
C GLN A 83 3.45 6.22 -4.62
N ALA A 84 3.27 6.44 -5.94
CA ALA A 84 4.03 5.73 -6.98
C ALA A 84 5.56 5.86 -6.83
N PRO A 85 6.13 7.06 -6.57
CA PRO A 85 7.57 7.19 -6.40
C PRO A 85 8.12 6.43 -5.19
N VAL A 86 7.33 6.28 -4.10
CA VAL A 86 7.73 5.46 -2.94
C VAL A 86 7.79 3.98 -3.31
N ILE A 87 6.82 3.51 -4.08
CA ILE A 87 6.78 2.12 -4.56
C ILE A 87 7.95 1.85 -5.53
N GLU A 88 8.22 2.77 -6.46
CA GLU A 88 9.33 2.65 -7.40
C GLU A 88 10.68 2.63 -6.69
N GLN A 89 10.87 3.51 -5.70
CA GLN A 89 12.07 3.53 -4.86
C GLN A 89 12.25 2.21 -4.11
N ALA A 90 11.18 1.67 -3.50
CA ALA A 90 11.22 0.38 -2.82
C ALA A 90 11.58 -0.75 -3.78
N ARG A 91 10.98 -0.80 -4.97
CA ARG A 91 11.27 -1.81 -6.00
C ARG A 91 12.72 -1.74 -6.47
N GLY A 92 13.25 -0.55 -6.67
CA GLY A 92 14.66 -0.34 -7.01
C GLY A 92 15.63 -0.87 -5.95
N LYS A 93 15.15 -1.16 -4.74
CA LYS A 93 15.92 -1.73 -3.62
C LYS A 93 15.56 -3.19 -3.30
N GLY A 94 14.73 -3.85 -4.10
CA GLY A 94 14.39 -5.27 -3.93
C GLY A 94 13.03 -5.56 -3.29
N PHE A 95 12.11 -4.60 -3.23
CA PHE A 95 10.73 -4.85 -2.80
C PHE A 95 9.94 -5.65 -3.84
N THR A 96 9.26 -6.72 -3.41
CA THR A 96 8.61 -7.68 -4.34
C THR A 96 7.08 -7.79 -4.22
N LEU A 97 6.45 -7.16 -3.21
CA LEU A 97 5.01 -7.23 -2.96
C LEU A 97 4.15 -6.25 -3.79
#